data_AF-A0A832EWN2-F1
#
_entry.id   AF-A0A832EWN2-F1
#
_cell.length_a   1.000
_cell.length_b   1.000
_cell.length_c   1.000
_cell.angle_alpha   90.00
_cell.angle_beta   90.00
_cell.angle_gamma   90.00
#
_symmetry.space_group_name_H-M   'P 1'
#
loop_
_entity.id
_entity.type
_entity.pdbx_description
1 polymer ?
#
loop_
_entity_poly.entity_id
_entity_poly.type
_entity_poly.pdbx_seq_one_letter_code
_entity_poly.pdbx_strand_id
1 'polypeptide(L)'
;MYKIIFSILLIMLNVDARENPFFPSKTADTLPITSNTNTSFEPLKRATITLPNSARVIEKVTIHYKNLDGSIDNKSIALGQSIDWHLPLFISQSYNNEMNTNPPKKAKKTKKFIPLASYKFITFSYADQKMYIATQDKLIRSFMLPTPHRIILDFKRDADFRSYEKKVDAKPFAKIRMGNHKGYYRVVIELDGQYHYKKRLVSDGLELSCY
;
A
#
# COMPACT_ATOMS: atom_id res chain seq x y z
N MET A 1 29.06 -15.45 -59.84
CA MET A 1 27.99 -14.64 -59.22
C MET A 1 27.10 -15.44 -58.27
N TYR A 2 26.59 -16.61 -58.65
CA TYR A 2 25.69 -17.41 -57.79
C TYR A 2 26.30 -17.82 -56.43
N LYS A 3 27.61 -18.13 -56.36
CA LYS A 3 28.31 -18.45 -55.10
C LYS A 3 28.32 -17.28 -54.10
N ILE A 4 28.45 -16.04 -54.62
CA ILE A 4 28.46 -14.82 -53.81
C ILE A 4 27.05 -14.55 -53.27
N ILE A 5 26.03 -14.73 -54.12
CA ILE A 5 24.61 -14.62 -53.74
C ILE A 5 24.25 -15.64 -52.66
N PHE A 6 24.72 -16.89 -52.80
CA PHE A 6 24.48 -17.94 -51.81
C PHE A 6 25.16 -17.64 -50.47
N SER A 7 26.38 -17.09 -50.51
CA SER A 7 27.09 -16.68 -49.30
C SER A 7 26.39 -15.52 -48.57
N ILE A 8 25.82 -14.57 -49.31
CA ILE A 8 25.02 -13.47 -48.76
C ILE A 8 23.72 -14.00 -48.13
N LEU A 9 23.07 -14.97 -48.76
CA LEU A 9 21.86 -15.62 -48.24
C LEU A 9 22.13 -16.36 -46.93
N LEU A 10 23.29 -17.01 -46.80
CA LEU A 10 23.69 -17.74 -45.60
C LEU A 10 23.97 -16.80 -44.40
N ILE A 11 24.45 -15.59 -44.67
CA ILE A 11 24.70 -14.55 -43.64
C ILE A 11 23.37 -14.00 -43.11
N MET A 12 22.34 -13.89 -43.94
CA MET A 12 21.01 -13.40 -43.53
C MET A 12 20.25 -14.36 -42.60
N LEU A 13 20.60 -15.65 -42.59
CA LEU A 13 20.01 -16.65 -41.70
C LEU A 13 20.51 -16.56 -40.25
N ASN A 14 21.56 -15.77 -39.98
CA ASN A 14 22.09 -15.52 -38.64
C ASN A 14 21.72 -14.11 -38.12
N VAL A 15 20.78 -13.43 -38.79
CA VAL A 15 20.21 -12.20 -38.27
C VAL A 15 19.20 -12.60 -37.20
N ASP A 16 19.67 -12.76 -35.96
CA ASP A 16 18.80 -12.81 -34.80
C ASP A 16 18.04 -11.48 -34.72
N ALA A 17 16.80 -11.48 -35.21
CA ALA A 17 15.88 -10.38 -34.98
C ALA A 17 15.69 -10.25 -33.48
N ARG A 18 16.27 -9.18 -32.92
CA ARG A 18 16.15 -8.85 -31.50
C ARG A 18 14.69 -8.88 -31.08
N GLU A 19 14.47 -9.56 -29.97
CA GLU A 19 13.19 -9.74 -29.30
C GLU A 19 12.43 -8.42 -29.24
N ASN A 20 11.14 -8.50 -29.56
CA ASN A 20 10.17 -7.42 -29.47
C ASN A 20 10.40 -6.60 -28.18
N PRO A 21 10.85 -5.33 -28.27
CA PRO A 21 11.20 -4.55 -27.08
C PRO A 21 9.96 -4.04 -26.33
N PHE A 22 8.77 -4.39 -26.79
CA PHE A 22 7.48 -4.01 -26.18
C PHE A 22 6.91 -5.10 -25.27
N PHE A 23 7.73 -6.00 -24.74
CA PHE A 23 7.29 -6.79 -23.60
C PHE A 23 7.35 -5.92 -22.34
N PRO A 24 6.24 -5.78 -21.61
CA PRO A 24 6.31 -5.21 -20.27
C PRO A 24 7.32 -6.04 -19.48
N SER A 25 8.38 -5.40 -18.99
CA SER A 25 9.23 -6.04 -17.98
C SER A 25 8.32 -6.42 -16.81
N LYS A 26 8.65 -7.45 -16.03
CA LYS A 26 7.90 -7.77 -14.79
C LYS A 26 7.81 -6.58 -13.81
N THR A 27 8.56 -5.51 -14.07
CA THR A 27 8.53 -4.22 -13.36
C THR A 27 7.43 -3.28 -13.89
N ALA A 28 6.96 -3.44 -15.12
CA ALA A 28 5.91 -2.61 -15.72
C ALA A 28 4.55 -2.76 -15.03
N ASP A 29 4.28 -3.91 -14.39
CA ASP A 29 3.09 -4.11 -13.55
C ASP A 29 3.04 -3.15 -12.35
N THR A 30 4.16 -2.52 -12.00
CA THR A 30 4.29 -1.55 -10.89
C THR A 30 4.31 -0.09 -11.34
N LEU A 31 4.23 0.19 -12.65
CA LEU A 31 4.15 1.56 -13.12
C LEU A 31 2.74 2.11 -12.86
N PRO A 32 2.60 3.24 -12.15
CA PRO A 32 1.29 3.84 -11.96
C PRO A 32 0.75 4.30 -13.31
N ILE A 33 -0.39 3.76 -13.72
CA ILE A 33 -1.17 4.30 -14.85
C ILE A 33 -1.52 5.75 -14.50
N THR A 34 -0.95 6.70 -15.25
CA THR A 34 -1.28 8.12 -15.09
C THR A 34 -2.56 8.41 -15.86
N SER A 35 -3.70 8.14 -15.23
CA SER A 35 -4.98 8.67 -15.69
C SER A 35 -5.17 10.08 -15.13
N ASN A 36 -5.62 11.02 -15.95
CA ASN A 36 -6.06 12.34 -15.48
C ASN A 36 -7.46 12.31 -14.83
N THR A 37 -8.05 11.12 -14.64
CA THR A 37 -9.33 10.97 -13.94
C THR A 37 -9.10 10.82 -12.43
N ASN A 38 -9.87 11.57 -11.63
CA ASN A 38 -9.86 11.41 -10.18
C ASN A 38 -10.58 10.11 -9.82
N THR A 39 -9.83 9.09 -9.36
CA THR A 39 -10.34 7.77 -8.98
C THR A 39 -10.56 7.62 -7.47
N SER A 40 -10.66 8.72 -6.72
CA SER A 40 -10.87 8.64 -5.27
C SER A 40 -12.30 8.19 -4.95
N PHE A 41 -12.46 6.98 -4.41
CA PHE A 41 -13.73 6.47 -3.90
C PHE A 41 -13.94 6.90 -2.45
N GLU A 42 -15.15 7.32 -2.12
CA GLU A 42 -15.54 7.59 -0.73
C GLU A 42 -15.55 6.28 0.10
N PRO A 43 -15.13 6.30 1.37
CA PRO A 43 -15.18 5.13 2.24
C PRO A 43 -16.59 4.54 2.38
N LEU A 44 -16.70 3.21 2.40
CA LEU A 44 -17.97 2.51 2.58
C LEU A 44 -18.52 2.76 3.99
N LYS A 45 -19.65 3.48 4.09
CA LYS A 45 -20.36 3.71 5.36
C LYS A 45 -21.26 2.51 5.71
N ARG A 46 -22.28 2.29 4.88
CA ARG A 46 -23.23 1.19 4.98
C ARG A 46 -23.91 1.00 3.64
N ALA A 47 -23.97 -0.24 3.17
CA ALA A 47 -24.81 -0.64 2.04
C ALA A 47 -25.89 -1.61 2.54
N THR A 48 -27.05 -1.56 1.91
CA THR A 48 -28.21 -2.39 2.25
C THR A 48 -28.59 -3.24 1.06
N ILE A 49 -28.94 -4.49 1.30
CA ILE A 49 -29.45 -5.42 0.29
C ILE A 49 -30.71 -6.10 0.82
N THR A 50 -31.74 -6.17 -0.02
CA THR A 50 -32.99 -6.89 0.27
C THR A 50 -33.00 -8.22 -0.46
N LEU A 51 -33.74 -9.19 0.10
CA LEU A 51 -33.86 -10.52 -0.45
C LEU A 51 -35.25 -10.72 -1.08
N PRO A 52 -35.38 -11.58 -2.11
CA PRO A 52 -36.68 -11.95 -2.65
C PRO A 52 -37.49 -12.74 -1.62
N ASN A 53 -38.81 -12.72 -1.76
CA ASN A 53 -39.76 -13.37 -0.85
C ASN A 53 -39.61 -14.91 -0.74
N SER A 54 -38.89 -15.52 -1.68
CA SER A 54 -38.56 -16.95 -1.70
C SER A 54 -37.29 -17.30 -0.92
N ALA A 55 -36.48 -16.32 -0.50
CA ALA A 55 -35.22 -16.58 0.20
C ALA A 55 -35.47 -17.18 1.60
N ARG A 56 -34.74 -18.25 1.95
CA ARG A 56 -34.88 -18.96 3.24
C ARG A 56 -33.56 -19.25 3.93
N VAL A 57 -32.49 -19.46 3.18
CA VAL A 57 -31.16 -19.79 3.70
C VAL A 57 -30.13 -18.96 2.94
N ILE A 58 -29.15 -18.39 3.66
CA ILE A 58 -27.96 -17.81 3.02
C ILE A 58 -26.89 -18.91 2.95
N GLU A 59 -26.60 -19.35 1.72
CA GLU A 59 -25.58 -20.39 1.47
C GLU A 59 -24.16 -19.82 1.34
N LYS A 60 -24.01 -18.64 0.74
CA LYS A 60 -22.69 -18.04 0.48
C LYS A 60 -22.79 -16.53 0.33
N VAL A 61 -21.85 -15.81 0.94
CA VAL A 61 -21.63 -14.39 0.66
C VAL A 61 -20.35 -14.27 -0.17
N THR A 62 -20.42 -13.55 -1.30
CA THR A 62 -19.26 -13.30 -2.17
C THR A 62 -19.09 -11.80 -2.33
N ILE A 63 -17.89 -11.31 -1.99
CA ILE A 63 -17.50 -9.91 -2.14
C ILE A 63 -16.54 -9.83 -3.32
N HIS A 64 -16.93 -9.07 -4.34
CA HIS A 64 -16.03 -8.69 -5.43
C HIS A 64 -15.33 -7.38 -5.07
N TYR A 65 -14.01 -7.35 -5.19
CA TYR A 65 -13.20 -6.17 -4.87
C TYR A 65 -12.16 -5.93 -5.95
N LYS A 66 -11.72 -4.67 -6.06
CA LYS A 66 -10.68 -4.24 -7.00
C LYS A 66 -9.36 -4.11 -6.25
N ASN A 67 -8.32 -4.77 -6.75
CA ASN A 67 -6.97 -4.72 -6.22
C ASN A 67 -6.27 -3.39 -6.56
N LEU A 68 -5.11 -3.16 -5.95
CA LEU A 68 -4.29 -1.96 -6.18
C LEU A 68 -3.79 -1.84 -7.62
N ASP A 69 -3.55 -2.98 -8.28
CA ASP A 69 -3.20 -3.09 -9.71
C ASP A 69 -4.41 -2.92 -10.64
N GLY A 70 -5.62 -2.83 -10.09
CA GLY A 70 -6.87 -2.68 -10.80
C GLY A 70 -7.52 -3.99 -11.27
N SER A 71 -6.93 -5.15 -10.99
CA SER A 71 -7.56 -6.45 -11.22
C SER A 71 -8.78 -6.64 -10.30
N ILE A 72 -9.73 -7.49 -10.73
CA ILE A 72 -10.95 -7.79 -9.98
C ILE A 72 -10.82 -9.18 -9.39
N ASP A 73 -10.86 -9.27 -8.07
CA ASP A 73 -10.84 -10.52 -7.31
C ASP A 73 -12.14 -10.71 -6.51
N ASN A 74 -12.31 -11.92 -5.96
CA ASN A 74 -13.44 -12.26 -5.12
C ASN A 74 -13.03 -12.98 -3.83
N LYS A 75 -13.80 -12.76 -2.77
CA LYS A 75 -13.71 -13.51 -1.51
C LYS A 75 -15.08 -14.04 -1.14
N SER A 76 -15.17 -15.35 -0.92
CA SER A 76 -16.40 -15.99 -0.48
C SER A 76 -16.30 -16.51 0.95
N ILE A 77 -17.43 -16.47 1.66
CA ILE A 77 -17.64 -17.11 2.96
C ILE A 77 -18.87 -18.01 2.81
N ALA A 78 -18.71 -19.30 3.10
CA ALA A 78 -19.81 -20.24 3.16
C ALA A 78 -20.64 -19.99 4.43
N LEU A 79 -21.96 -19.96 4.27
CA LEU A 79 -22.93 -19.78 5.33
C LEU A 79 -23.97 -20.91 5.22
N GLY A 80 -24.74 -21.12 6.28
CA GLY A 80 -25.79 -22.15 6.30
C GLY A 80 -26.94 -21.77 7.20
N GLN A 81 -27.15 -20.46 7.38
CA GLN A 81 -28.11 -19.94 8.35
C GLN A 81 -29.44 -19.59 7.67
N SER A 82 -30.53 -19.93 8.35
CA SER A 82 -31.89 -19.52 7.98
C SER A 82 -32.04 -18.00 8.11
N ILE A 83 -32.87 -17.40 7.25
CA ILE A 83 -33.10 -15.96 7.23
C ILE A 83 -34.59 -15.60 7.15
N ASP A 84 -34.91 -14.41 7.66
CA ASP A 84 -36.16 -13.71 7.37
C ASP A 84 -35.92 -12.73 6.22
N TRP A 85 -36.59 -12.96 5.09
CA TRP A 85 -36.44 -12.15 3.88
C TRP A 85 -37.07 -10.75 4.01
N HIS A 86 -37.95 -10.52 5.01
CA HIS A 86 -38.47 -9.19 5.30
C HIS A 86 -37.41 -8.26 5.92
N LEU A 87 -36.31 -8.84 6.43
CA LEU A 87 -35.23 -8.09 7.05
C LEU A 87 -34.12 -7.79 6.03
N PRO A 88 -33.68 -6.52 5.92
CA PRO A 88 -32.56 -6.18 5.06
C PRO A 88 -31.23 -6.67 5.64
N LEU A 89 -30.31 -7.08 4.76
CA LEU A 89 -28.93 -7.33 5.12
C LEU A 89 -28.10 -6.07 4.94
N PHE A 90 -27.06 -5.93 5.77
CA PHE A 90 -26.18 -4.77 5.74
C PHE A 90 -24.74 -5.17 5.53
N ILE A 91 -24.06 -4.45 4.65
CA ILE A 91 -22.60 -4.50 4.50
C ILE A 91 -22.06 -3.20 5.08
N SER A 92 -21.29 -3.30 6.17
CA SER A 92 -20.65 -2.17 6.82
C SER A 92 -19.19 -2.48 7.09
N GLN A 93 -18.37 -1.44 7.15
CA GLN A 93 -16.98 -1.53 7.58
C GLN A 93 -16.86 -0.90 8.97
N SER A 94 -16.54 -1.71 9.98
CA SER A 94 -16.19 -1.20 11.30
C SER A 94 -14.76 -0.69 11.25
N TYR A 95 -14.60 0.63 11.11
CA TYR A 95 -13.36 1.27 11.51
C TYR A 95 -13.42 1.34 13.02
N ASN A 96 -12.52 0.64 13.72
CA ASN A 96 -12.45 0.70 15.18
C ASN A 96 -12.14 2.14 15.58
N ASN A 97 -13.19 2.93 15.78
CA ASN A 97 -13.19 4.25 16.35
C ASN A 97 -14.50 4.29 17.12
N GLU A 98 -14.34 4.35 18.42
CA GLU A 98 -15.35 4.20 19.45
C GLU A 98 -16.75 4.68 19.06
N MET A 99 -17.71 3.79 19.33
CA MET A 99 -19.12 4.06 19.51
C MET A 99 -19.29 5.36 20.30
N ASN A 100 -19.71 6.44 19.64
CA ASN A 100 -20.31 7.58 20.30
C ASN A 100 -21.37 8.18 19.39
N THR A 101 -22.60 7.76 19.67
CA THR A 101 -23.83 8.44 19.30
C THR A 101 -23.81 9.87 19.83
N ASN A 102 -23.69 10.85 18.93
CA ASN A 102 -24.37 12.16 18.91
C ASN A 102 -23.69 13.03 17.85
N PRO A 103 -24.41 13.76 16.99
CA PRO A 103 -23.78 14.54 15.93
C PRO A 103 -23.23 15.86 16.49
N PRO A 104 -21.92 16.16 16.37
CA PRO A 104 -21.42 17.50 16.67
C PRO A 104 -21.02 18.22 15.38
N LYS A 105 -21.39 19.50 15.37
CA LYS A 105 -21.07 20.51 14.38
C LYS A 105 -19.61 20.47 13.93
N LYS A 106 -19.40 20.69 12.63
CA LYS A 106 -18.09 20.77 11.95
C LYS A 106 -17.20 21.84 12.58
N ALA A 107 -16.33 21.44 13.51
CA ALA A 107 -15.09 22.15 13.81
C ALA A 107 -13.95 21.40 13.10
N LYS A 108 -13.17 22.09 12.27
CA LYS A 108 -11.95 21.55 11.65
C LYS A 108 -10.96 21.16 12.76
N LYS A 109 -11.04 19.94 13.27
CA LYS A 109 -10.02 19.37 14.15
C LYS A 109 -8.75 19.20 13.33
N THR A 110 -7.73 20.01 13.58
CA THR A 110 -6.35 19.70 13.17
C THR A 110 -6.02 18.30 13.70
N LYS A 111 -5.86 17.33 12.80
CA LYS A 111 -5.53 15.96 13.16
C LYS A 111 -4.18 15.97 13.87
N LYS A 112 -4.16 15.68 15.18
CA LYS A 112 -2.95 15.64 15.98
C LYS A 112 -2.21 14.34 15.68
N PHE A 113 -0.92 14.41 15.39
CA PHE A 113 -0.07 13.23 15.26
C PHE A 113 0.15 12.58 16.62
N ILE A 114 -0.08 11.27 16.70
CA ILE A 114 0.14 10.45 17.89
C ILE A 114 1.55 9.86 17.81
N PRO A 115 2.39 9.96 18.86
CA PRO A 115 3.72 9.37 18.86
C PRO A 115 3.63 7.83 18.84
N LEU A 116 4.39 7.19 17.94
CA LEU A 116 4.47 5.73 17.80
C LEU A 116 5.74 5.15 18.42
N ALA A 117 6.88 5.76 18.10
CA ALA A 117 8.19 5.30 18.53
C ALA A 117 9.15 6.49 18.61
N SER A 118 10.12 6.40 19.52
CA SER A 118 11.18 7.40 19.65
C SER A 118 12.48 6.68 19.95
N TYR A 119 13.55 7.07 19.27
CA TYR A 119 14.88 6.52 19.49
C TYR A 119 15.94 7.58 19.26
N LYS A 120 16.57 8.05 20.35
CA LYS A 120 17.70 9.01 20.36
C LYS A 120 17.44 10.25 19.49
N PHE A 121 17.83 10.19 18.21
CA PHE A 121 17.85 11.28 17.24
C PHE A 121 16.71 11.24 16.22
N ILE A 122 15.78 10.30 16.35
CA ILE A 122 14.65 10.15 15.43
C ILE A 122 13.37 9.79 16.19
N THR A 123 12.27 10.43 15.81
CA THR A 123 10.95 10.16 16.37
C THR A 123 9.96 9.87 15.25
N PHE A 124 9.01 8.99 15.55
CA PHE A 124 7.98 8.52 14.63
C PHE A 124 6.62 8.83 15.22
N SER A 125 5.81 9.55 14.48
CA SER A 125 4.44 9.89 14.85
C SER A 125 3.50 9.59 13.68
N TYR A 126 2.22 9.40 13.97
CA TYR A 126 1.23 8.93 13.01
C TYR A 126 -0.09 9.67 13.11
N ALA A 127 -0.74 9.89 11.97
CA ALA A 127 -2.10 10.40 11.89
C ALA A 127 -2.77 9.85 10.62
N ASP A 128 -3.77 8.96 10.78
CA ASP A 128 -4.37 8.20 9.68
C ASP A 128 -3.28 7.58 8.78
N GLN A 129 -3.44 7.49 7.46
CA GLN A 129 -2.46 6.85 6.57
C GLN A 129 -1.12 7.62 6.39
N LYS A 130 -0.77 8.51 7.32
CA LYS A 130 0.46 9.31 7.31
C LYS A 130 1.36 9.01 8.50
N MET A 131 2.65 8.91 8.23
CA MET A 131 3.69 8.87 9.24
C MET A 131 4.57 10.11 9.10
N TYR A 132 4.78 10.79 10.21
CA TYR A 132 5.72 11.87 10.34
C TYR A 132 6.97 11.37 11.07
N ILE A 133 8.12 11.59 10.48
CA ILE A 133 9.43 11.17 10.98
C ILE A 133 10.23 12.42 11.29
N ALA A 134 10.36 12.77 12.57
CA ALA A 134 11.16 13.92 12.98
C ALA A 134 12.62 13.51 13.10
N THR A 135 13.48 14.14 12.29
CA THR A 135 14.93 13.93 12.34
C THR A 135 15.64 15.10 11.65
N GLN A 136 16.83 15.43 12.14
CA GLN A 136 17.72 16.42 11.52
C GLN A 136 18.64 15.78 10.45
N ASP A 137 18.60 14.45 10.31
CA ASP A 137 19.48 13.71 9.42
C ASP A 137 19.01 13.78 7.97
N LYS A 138 19.95 13.96 7.04
CA LYS A 138 19.64 14.04 5.62
C LYS A 138 19.19 12.68 5.08
N LEU A 139 18.01 12.62 4.48
CA LEU A 139 17.57 11.44 3.71
C LEU A 139 18.46 11.26 2.47
N ILE A 140 19.17 10.13 2.39
CA ILE A 140 20.03 9.75 1.25
C ILE A 140 19.22 8.96 0.23
N ARG A 141 18.38 8.04 0.70
CA ARG A 141 17.68 7.08 -0.16
C ARG A 141 16.32 6.75 0.40
N SER A 142 15.35 6.54 -0.50
CA SER A 142 14.06 5.96 -0.15
C SER A 142 13.61 5.01 -1.26
N PHE A 143 13.17 3.82 -0.92
CA PHE A 143 12.60 2.87 -1.86
C PHE A 143 11.66 1.91 -1.14
N MET A 144 10.90 1.12 -1.89
CA MET A 144 9.98 0.12 -1.36
C MET A 144 10.42 -1.27 -1.81
N LEU A 145 10.19 -2.27 -0.96
CA LEU A 145 10.40 -3.68 -1.29
C LEU A 145 9.05 -4.40 -1.24
N PRO A 146 8.73 -5.28 -2.22
CA PRO A 146 7.42 -5.90 -2.34
C PRO A 146 7.18 -7.04 -1.34
N THR A 147 8.23 -7.71 -0.86
CA THR A 147 8.07 -8.91 0.00
C THR A 147 9.11 -8.98 1.12
N PRO A 148 8.70 -8.92 2.40
CA PRO A 148 7.44 -8.34 2.87
C PRO A 148 7.32 -6.87 2.42
N HIS A 149 6.09 -6.38 2.28
CA HIS A 149 5.82 -5.05 1.78
C HIS A 149 6.31 -3.98 2.77
N ARG A 150 7.39 -3.27 2.43
CA ARG A 150 8.08 -2.37 3.36
C ARG A 150 8.73 -1.18 2.69
N ILE A 151 8.69 -0.04 3.38
CA ILE A 151 9.38 1.19 2.98
C ILE A 151 10.77 1.19 3.63
N ILE A 152 11.79 1.46 2.84
CA ILE A 152 13.18 1.59 3.27
C ILE A 152 13.61 3.06 3.13
N LEU A 153 14.14 3.63 4.21
CA LEU A 153 14.68 4.98 4.26
C LEU A 153 16.10 4.94 4.82
N ASP A 154 17.08 5.48 4.08
CA ASP A 154 18.46 5.60 4.55
C ASP A 154 18.77 7.06 4.89
N PHE A 155 19.16 7.32 6.13
CA PHE A 155 19.48 8.66 6.64
C PHE A 155 20.97 8.79 6.94
N LYS A 156 21.59 9.89 6.50
CA LYS A 156 23.01 10.16 6.70
C LYS A 156 23.29 10.48 8.16
N ARG A 157 24.09 9.63 8.79
CA ARG A 157 24.63 9.85 10.13
C ARG A 157 25.76 8.86 10.34
N ASP A 158 26.84 9.34 10.92
CA ASP A 158 27.89 8.48 11.44
C ASP A 158 27.61 8.29 12.93
N ALA A 159 26.99 7.16 13.27
CA ALA A 159 26.65 6.82 14.65
C ALA A 159 26.75 5.32 14.85
N ASP A 160 27.09 4.92 16.06
CA ASP A 160 27.00 3.53 16.48
C ASP A 160 25.82 3.32 17.44
N PHE A 161 24.91 2.43 17.07
CA PHE A 161 23.79 2.07 17.90
C PHE A 161 23.27 0.66 17.60
N ARG A 162 22.75 0.01 18.64
CA ARG A 162 22.13 -1.31 18.52
C ARG A 162 20.84 -1.22 17.70
N SER A 163 20.62 -2.23 16.86
CA SER A 163 19.38 -2.35 16.09
C SER A 163 18.14 -2.22 16.99
N TYR A 164 17.19 -1.40 16.54
CA TYR A 164 15.95 -1.11 17.25
C TYR A 164 14.77 -1.69 16.47
N GLU A 165 13.80 -2.29 17.15
CA GLU A 165 12.57 -2.81 16.55
C GLU A 165 11.38 -2.50 17.44
N LYS A 166 10.28 -2.04 16.83
CA LYS A 166 9.01 -1.78 17.50
C LYS A 166 7.84 -2.19 16.60
N LYS A 167 7.00 -3.10 17.09
CA LYS A 167 5.67 -3.33 16.51
C LYS A 167 4.76 -2.16 16.86
N VAL A 168 3.98 -1.69 15.90
CA VAL A 168 3.07 -0.57 16.04
C VAL A 168 1.68 -1.00 15.60
N ASP A 169 0.65 -0.55 16.32
CA ASP A 169 -0.75 -0.82 15.98
C ASP A 169 -1.34 0.43 15.32
N ALA A 170 -0.84 0.78 14.13
CA ALA A 170 -1.14 2.04 13.47
C ALA A 170 -1.21 1.87 11.94
N LYS A 171 -2.34 1.36 11.44
CA LYS A 171 -2.52 1.00 10.02
C LYS A 171 -2.28 2.20 9.08
N PRO A 172 -1.46 2.07 8.02
CA PRO A 172 -0.98 0.81 7.45
C PRO A 172 0.38 0.34 8.02
N PHE A 173 0.93 1.01 9.01
CA PHE A 173 2.25 0.72 9.57
C PHE A 173 2.12 -0.38 10.63
N ALA A 174 2.80 -1.51 10.41
CA ALA A 174 2.79 -2.67 11.30
C ALA A 174 4.04 -2.75 12.19
N LYS A 175 5.20 -2.31 11.66
CA LYS A 175 6.47 -2.41 12.37
C LYS A 175 7.48 -1.38 11.90
N ILE A 176 8.25 -0.83 12.84
CA ILE A 176 9.38 0.04 12.57
C ILE A 176 10.65 -0.66 13.05
N ARG A 177 11.66 -0.75 12.19
CA ARG A 177 13.00 -1.24 12.52
C ARG A 177 14.05 -0.22 12.12
N MET A 178 15.10 -0.11 12.91
CA MET A 178 16.27 0.69 12.58
C MET A 178 17.53 -0.16 12.67
N GLY A 179 18.32 -0.16 11.60
CA GLY A 179 19.61 -0.82 11.52
C GLY A 179 20.75 0.18 11.31
N ASN A 180 21.88 -0.08 11.95
CA ASN A 180 23.10 0.70 11.75
C ASN A 180 23.88 0.21 10.53
N HIS A 181 24.43 1.13 9.74
CA HIS A 181 25.32 0.86 8.61
C HIS A 181 26.47 1.89 8.60
N LYS A 182 27.51 1.64 7.82
CA LYS A 182 28.65 2.56 7.74
C LYS A 182 28.24 3.87 7.06
N GLY A 183 28.20 4.97 7.83
CA GLY A 183 27.90 6.33 7.36
C GLY A 183 26.41 6.66 7.15
N TYR A 184 25.51 5.74 7.47
CA TYR A 184 24.07 5.97 7.47
C TYR A 184 23.35 4.95 8.35
N TYR A 185 22.11 5.24 8.74
CA TYR A 185 21.22 4.23 9.30
C TYR A 185 20.02 4.02 8.42
N ARG A 186 19.48 2.80 8.47
CA ARG A 186 18.33 2.38 7.69
C ARG A 186 17.11 2.25 8.59
N VAL A 187 16.07 2.99 8.27
CA VAL A 187 14.73 2.79 8.82
C VAL A 187 13.96 1.88 7.86
N VAL A 188 13.39 0.81 8.40
CA VAL A 188 12.51 -0.13 7.68
C VAL A 188 11.12 -0.05 8.31
N ILE A 189 10.13 0.34 7.51
CA ILE A 189 8.74 0.43 7.93
C ILE A 189 7.96 -0.67 7.21
N GLU A 190 7.60 -1.72 7.94
CA GLU A 190 6.78 -2.83 7.46
C GLU A 190 5.32 -2.40 7.42
N LEU A 191 4.64 -2.64 6.29
CA LEU A 191 3.22 -2.31 6.10
C LEU A 191 2.34 -3.55 6.33
N ASP A 192 1.09 -3.34 6.74
CA ASP A 192 0.09 -4.39 6.97
C ASP A 192 -0.55 -4.94 5.68
N GLY A 193 -0.20 -4.35 4.53
CA GLY A 193 -0.73 -4.67 3.21
C GLY A 193 0.10 -4.04 2.10
N GLN A 194 -0.41 -4.13 0.88
CA GLN A 194 0.20 -3.51 -0.30
C GLN A 194 -0.32 -2.08 -0.43
N TYR A 195 0.59 -1.11 -0.48
CA TYR A 195 0.26 0.32 -0.58
C TYR A 195 1.28 1.01 -1.47
N HIS A 196 0.87 2.06 -2.16
CA HIS A 196 1.82 3.03 -2.67
C HIS A 196 2.20 4.01 -1.57
N TYR A 197 3.36 4.65 -1.70
CA TYR A 197 3.75 5.71 -0.79
C TYR A 197 4.24 6.96 -1.52
N LYS A 198 3.94 8.12 -0.96
CA LYS A 198 4.52 9.41 -1.33
C LYS A 198 5.31 9.94 -0.13
N LYS A 199 6.44 10.57 -0.42
CA LYS A 199 7.27 11.23 0.58
C LYS A 199 7.29 12.74 0.35
N ARG A 200 7.30 13.52 1.43
CA ARG A 200 7.45 14.98 1.40
C ARG A 200 8.46 15.38 2.47
N LEU A 201 9.53 16.06 2.07
CA LEU A 201 10.48 16.67 3.00
C LEU A 201 9.83 17.89 3.66
N VAL A 202 10.05 18.03 4.95
CA VAL A 202 9.55 19.11 5.81
C VAL A 202 10.71 19.64 6.64
N SER A 203 10.59 20.84 7.20
CA SER A 203 11.70 21.58 7.83
C SER A 203 12.44 20.79 8.92
N ASP A 204 11.73 19.89 9.61
CA ASP A 204 12.17 19.13 10.77
C ASP A 204 12.13 17.61 10.55
N GLY A 205 11.98 17.16 9.29
CA GLY A 205 12.04 15.73 8.96
C GLY A 205 11.37 15.32 7.66
N LEU A 206 10.58 14.23 7.71
CA LEU A 206 9.97 13.59 6.56
C LEU A 206 8.51 13.19 6.85
N GLU A 207 7.58 13.58 5.97
CA GLU A 207 6.22 13.01 5.95
C GLU A 207 6.13 11.91 4.90
N LEU A 208 5.60 10.75 5.31
CA LEU A 208 5.18 9.66 4.44
C LEU A 208 3.66 9.61 4.39
N SER A 209 3.09 9.44 3.20
CA SER A 209 1.66 9.20 3.00
C SER A 209 1.48 7.90 2.21
N CYS A 210 0.76 6.94 2.78
CA CYS A 210 0.41 5.67 2.13
C CYS A 210 -1.01 5.75 1.55
N TYR A 211 -1.25 5.07 0.43
CA TYR A 211 -2.55 4.99 -0.25
C TYR A 211 -2.66 3.74 -1.13
#